data_AF-A0A662DSU6-F1
#
_entry.id   AF-A0A662DSU6-F1
#
_cell.length_a   1.000
_cell.length_b   1.000
_cell.length_c   1.000
_cell.angle_alpha   90.00
_cell.angle_beta   90.00
_cell.angle_gamma   90.00
#
_symmetry.space_group_name_H-M   'P 1'
#
loop_
_entity.id
_entity.type
_entity.pdbx_description
1 polymer ?
#
loop_
_entity_poly.entity_id
_entity_poly.type
_entity_poly.pdbx_seq_one_letter_code
_entity_poly.pdbx_strand_id
1 'polypeptide(L)'
;MTLKTTDEQGRSVQPEAERTDDVVASLAVTLDGYVARSDGAVDYLDAYPITDFDFDGWVDRIGALVMGRATYEQTIGWGWGWGDRPTLVLTTATDLPVPEGADVTFRAAPTAQAIRDWSATTPKRLWVFGGGAVVTEALVGGAVDTLDITIIPEAIGSGIPLFTEPYARPLQVIESVPYANGAYRVVYDTTGS
;
A
#
# COMPACT_ATOMS: atom_id res chain seq x y z
N MET A 1 1.60 2.57 -29.55
CA MET A 1 1.55 1.10 -29.75
C MET A 1 1.65 0.49 -28.37
N THR A 2 0.52 0.25 -27.72
CA THR A 2 0.49 -0.31 -26.36
C THR A 2 0.84 -1.78 -26.44
N LEU A 3 2.04 -2.15 -26.00
CA LEU A 3 2.45 -3.54 -25.91
C LEU A 3 1.58 -4.21 -24.84
N LYS A 4 0.68 -5.11 -25.26
CA LYS A 4 0.00 -6.01 -24.34
C LYS A 4 1.07 -6.87 -23.69
N THR A 5 1.32 -6.63 -22.41
CA THR A 5 2.28 -7.40 -21.63
C THR A 5 1.53 -8.59 -21.04
N THR A 6 2.16 -9.76 -21.09
CA THR A 6 1.60 -11.03 -20.62
C THR A 6 2.51 -11.54 -19.52
N ASP A 7 1.95 -12.06 -18.42
CA ASP A 7 2.73 -12.67 -17.33
C ASP A 7 3.38 -14.00 -17.77
N GLU A 8 4.24 -14.58 -16.92
CA GLU A 8 4.91 -15.87 -17.18
C GLU A 8 3.93 -17.05 -17.37
N GLN A 9 2.65 -16.88 -17.01
CA GLN A 9 1.60 -17.89 -17.16
C GLN A 9 0.63 -17.60 -18.31
N GLY A 10 0.91 -16.59 -19.14
CA GLY A 10 0.12 -16.27 -20.32
C GLY A 10 -1.14 -15.43 -20.06
N ARG A 11 -1.31 -14.83 -18.87
CA ARG A 11 -2.41 -13.90 -18.59
C ARG A 11 -2.03 -12.48 -19.00
N SER A 12 -2.99 -11.74 -19.56
CA SER A 12 -2.80 -10.32 -19.86
C SER A 12 -2.63 -9.54 -18.57
N VAL A 13 -1.51 -8.84 -18.45
CA VAL A 13 -1.27 -7.87 -17.39
C VAL A 13 -2.19 -6.67 -17.63
N GLN A 14 -3.08 -6.41 -16.68
CA GLN A 14 -4.01 -5.28 -16.77
C GLN A 14 -3.36 -4.01 -16.22
N PRO A 15 -3.62 -2.84 -16.84
CA PRO A 15 -3.28 -1.55 -16.25
C PRO A 15 -3.88 -1.39 -14.85
N GLU A 16 -3.23 -0.63 -13.97
CA GLU A 16 -3.69 -0.37 -12.60
C GLU A 16 -5.13 0.15 -12.55
N ALA A 17 -5.47 1.03 -13.49
CA ALA A 17 -6.78 1.66 -13.60
C ALA A 17 -7.94 0.70 -13.96
N GLU A 18 -7.63 -0.50 -14.49
CA GLU A 18 -8.66 -1.48 -14.91
C GLU A 18 -8.94 -2.55 -13.84
N ARG A 19 -8.06 -2.67 -12.84
CA ARG A 19 -8.17 -3.64 -11.74
C ARG A 19 -9.17 -3.13 -10.69
N THR A 20 -10.09 -4.00 -10.23
CA THR A 20 -11.22 -3.59 -9.38
C THR A 20 -11.43 -4.43 -8.12
N ASP A 21 -10.81 -5.62 -8.05
CA ASP A 21 -10.92 -6.61 -6.98
C ASP A 21 -9.55 -7.16 -6.54
N ASP A 22 -8.48 -6.44 -6.84
CA ASP A 22 -7.11 -6.83 -6.53
C ASP A 22 -6.64 -6.36 -5.15
N VAL A 23 -5.54 -6.96 -4.68
CA VAL A 23 -4.81 -6.49 -3.50
C VAL A 23 -3.68 -5.56 -3.92
N VAL A 24 -3.79 -4.29 -3.53
CA VAL A 24 -2.79 -3.25 -3.84
C VAL A 24 -2.06 -2.82 -2.58
N ALA A 25 -0.72 -2.77 -2.63
CA ALA A 25 0.09 -2.01 -1.70
C ALA A 25 0.44 -0.68 -2.37
N SER A 26 -0.14 0.42 -1.89
CA SER A 26 0.11 1.78 -2.42
C SER A 26 0.67 2.68 -1.33
N LEU A 27 1.84 3.29 -1.58
CA LEU A 27 2.54 4.14 -0.63
C LEU A 27 3.57 5.07 -1.29
N ALA A 28 3.96 6.12 -0.58
CA ALA A 28 5.12 6.94 -0.93
C ALA A 28 6.38 6.45 -0.22
N VAL A 29 7.53 6.52 -0.90
CA VAL A 29 8.84 6.17 -0.34
C VAL A 29 9.85 7.25 -0.68
N THR A 30 10.80 7.50 0.21
CA THR A 30 11.96 8.34 -0.08
C THR A 30 12.87 7.68 -1.12
N LEU A 31 13.76 8.45 -1.74
CA LEU A 31 14.73 7.96 -2.72
C LEU A 31 15.58 6.80 -2.18
N ASP A 32 15.88 6.82 -0.89
CA ASP A 32 16.66 5.82 -0.17
C ASP A 32 15.80 4.74 0.54
N GLY A 33 14.50 4.66 0.23
CA GLY A 33 13.66 3.51 0.53
C GLY A 33 12.95 3.51 1.88
N TYR A 34 12.71 4.68 2.48
CA TYR A 34 11.98 4.81 3.74
C TYR A 34 10.54 5.29 3.52
N VAL A 35 9.59 4.73 4.28
CA VAL A 35 8.16 5.07 4.23
C VAL A 35 7.76 6.16 5.23
N ALA A 36 8.63 6.42 6.20
CA ALA A 36 8.49 7.46 7.22
C ALA A 36 9.84 7.70 7.89
N ARG A 37 9.96 8.82 8.62
CA ARG A 37 11.05 9.05 9.58
C ARG A 37 10.97 8.07 10.75
N SER A 38 12.04 7.98 11.54
CA SER A 38 12.12 7.04 12.68
C SER A 38 11.08 7.30 13.78
N ASP A 39 10.55 8.52 13.87
CA ASP A 39 9.45 8.90 14.76
C ASP A 39 8.07 8.71 14.12
N GLY A 40 8.00 8.20 12.88
CA GLY A 40 6.78 8.03 12.11
C GLY A 40 6.38 9.25 11.28
N ALA A 41 7.08 10.39 11.36
CA ALA A 41 6.72 11.57 10.60
C ALA A 41 6.89 11.38 9.08
N VAL A 42 6.02 12.04 8.31
CA VAL A 42 6.00 12.06 6.83
C VAL A 42 6.00 13.47 6.28
N ASP A 43 6.52 14.43 7.06
CA ASP A 43 6.66 15.87 6.76
C ASP A 43 7.38 16.16 5.44
N TYR A 44 8.29 15.28 5.01
CA TYR A 44 8.94 15.41 3.71
C TYR A 44 7.95 15.39 2.53
N LEU A 45 6.76 14.79 2.68
CA LEU A 45 5.73 14.79 1.64
C LEU A 45 5.17 16.20 1.36
N ASP A 46 5.19 17.10 2.35
CA ASP A 46 4.65 18.46 2.21
C ASP A 46 5.42 19.29 1.16
N ALA A 47 6.69 18.95 0.92
CA ALA A 47 7.52 19.59 -0.11
C ALA A 47 7.20 19.09 -1.54
N TYR A 48 6.48 17.97 -1.67
CA TYR A 48 6.21 17.29 -2.94
C TYR A 48 4.73 16.95 -3.12
N PRO A 49 3.83 17.97 -3.16
CA PRO A 49 2.42 17.72 -3.35
C PRO A 49 2.16 17.06 -4.70
N ILE A 50 1.45 15.93 -4.70
CA ILE A 50 1.06 15.18 -5.90
C ILE A 50 -0.35 15.59 -6.31
N THR A 51 -0.46 16.69 -7.06
CA THR A 51 -1.77 17.26 -7.46
C THR A 51 -2.41 16.59 -8.67
N ASP A 52 -1.59 15.92 -9.48
CA ASP A 52 -2.03 15.34 -10.76
C ASP A 52 -2.53 13.89 -10.59
N PHE A 53 -2.48 13.35 -9.37
CA PHE A 53 -3.04 12.05 -9.03
C PHE A 53 -4.45 12.24 -8.46
N ASP A 54 -5.45 11.62 -9.09
CA ASP A 54 -6.83 11.56 -8.61
C ASP A 54 -6.93 10.63 -7.39
N PHE A 55 -6.40 11.10 -6.26
CA PHE A 55 -6.38 10.35 -5.00
C PHE A 55 -7.79 10.02 -4.53
N ASP A 56 -8.71 10.98 -4.60
CA ASP A 56 -10.10 10.80 -4.16
C ASP A 56 -10.80 9.73 -5.00
N GLY A 57 -10.71 9.81 -6.33
CA GLY A 57 -11.28 8.80 -7.22
C GLY A 57 -10.61 7.44 -7.07
N TRP A 58 -9.33 7.38 -6.69
CA TRP A 58 -8.64 6.14 -6.35
C TRP A 58 -9.16 5.53 -5.04
N VAL A 59 -9.30 6.34 -3.98
CA VAL A 59 -9.83 5.92 -2.66
C VAL A 59 -11.28 5.44 -2.76
N ASP A 60 -12.09 6.02 -3.65
CA ASP A 60 -13.48 5.58 -3.89
C ASP A 60 -13.60 4.15 -4.44
N ARG A 61 -12.53 3.64 -5.07
CA ARG A 61 -12.46 2.25 -5.55
C ARG A 61 -12.04 1.27 -4.45
N ILE A 62 -11.49 1.75 -3.34
CA ILE A 62 -11.05 0.91 -2.23
C ILE A 62 -12.25 0.39 -1.44
N GLY A 63 -12.34 -0.93 -1.32
CA GLY A 63 -13.38 -1.62 -0.57
C GLY A 63 -13.04 -1.82 0.90
N ALA A 64 -11.77 -2.01 1.20
CA ALA A 64 -11.29 -2.23 2.56
C ALA A 64 -9.80 -1.90 2.68
N LEU A 65 -9.32 -1.77 3.92
CA LEU A 65 -7.93 -1.50 4.25
C LEU A 65 -7.33 -2.62 5.10
N VAL A 66 -6.02 -2.84 4.97
CA VAL A 66 -5.20 -3.60 5.91
C VAL A 66 -4.03 -2.74 6.36
N MET A 67 -3.82 -2.67 7.67
CA MET A 67 -2.66 -1.97 8.24
C MET A 67 -2.12 -2.61 9.51
N GLY A 68 -0.90 -2.27 9.88
CA GLY A 68 -0.30 -2.64 11.16
C GLY A 68 -0.69 -1.67 12.27
N ARG A 69 -0.45 -2.07 13.53
CA ARG A 69 -0.78 -1.24 14.71
C ARG A 69 -0.21 0.18 14.65
N ALA A 70 1.09 0.34 14.35
CA ALA A 70 1.72 1.66 14.38
C ALA A 70 1.06 2.63 13.39
N THR A 71 0.75 2.13 12.19
CA THR A 71 0.03 2.89 11.16
C THR A 71 -1.41 3.19 11.56
N TYR A 72 -2.08 2.24 12.23
CA TYR A 72 -3.42 2.46 12.77
C TYR A 72 -3.44 3.58 13.82
N GLU A 73 -2.54 3.54 14.81
CA GLU A 73 -2.41 4.58 15.83
C GLU A 73 -2.11 5.96 15.21
N GLN A 74 -1.28 5.99 14.16
CA GLN A 74 -0.98 7.21 13.42
C GLN A 74 -2.19 7.78 12.68
N THR A 75 -2.96 6.93 11.99
CA THR A 75 -4.18 7.38 11.28
C THR A 75 -5.26 7.89 12.24
N ILE A 76 -5.33 7.35 13.46
CA ILE A 76 -6.16 7.92 14.53
C ILE A 76 -5.62 9.30 14.94
N GLY A 77 -4.31 9.43 15.14
CA GLY A 77 -3.67 10.70 15.50
C GLY A 77 -3.89 11.82 14.48
N TRP A 78 -4.09 11.47 13.21
CA TRP A 78 -4.44 12.40 12.13
C TRP A 78 -5.94 12.71 12.01
N GLY A 79 -6.79 12.09 12.84
CA GLY A 79 -8.23 12.32 12.85
C GLY A 79 -9.05 11.38 11.97
N TRP A 80 -8.61 10.13 11.78
CA TRP A 80 -9.32 9.05 11.08
C TRP A 80 -10.03 9.46 9.78
N GLY A 81 -9.33 9.31 8.65
CA GLY A 81 -9.85 9.68 7.33
C GLY A 81 -10.67 8.61 6.60
N TRP A 82 -10.85 7.41 7.16
CA TRP A 82 -11.36 6.26 6.39
C TRP A 82 -12.85 6.01 6.52
N GLY A 83 -13.54 6.72 7.42
CA GLY A 83 -14.97 6.57 7.65
C GLY A 83 -15.33 5.16 8.14
N ASP A 84 -16.39 4.58 7.58
CA ASP A 84 -16.87 3.23 7.86
C ASP A 84 -16.25 2.17 6.94
N ARG A 85 -15.19 2.50 6.18
CA ARG A 85 -14.51 1.52 5.32
C ARG A 85 -13.93 0.40 6.18
N PRO A 86 -14.28 -0.88 5.91
CA PRO A 86 -13.77 -2.01 6.66
C PRO A 86 -12.25 -1.99 6.73
N THR A 87 -11.71 -1.98 7.95
CA THR A 87 -10.27 -1.87 8.18
C THR A 87 -9.78 -3.02 9.07
N LEU A 88 -8.90 -3.84 8.51
CA LEU A 88 -8.21 -4.90 9.24
C LEU A 88 -6.90 -4.35 9.82
N VAL A 89 -6.75 -4.43 11.14
CA VAL A 89 -5.54 -4.05 11.85
C VAL A 89 -4.82 -5.32 12.33
N LEU A 90 -3.62 -5.55 11.80
CA LEU A 90 -2.78 -6.67 12.18
C LEU A 90 -2.06 -6.37 13.50
N THR A 91 -2.51 -7.03 14.56
CA THR A 91 -2.06 -6.76 15.92
C THR A 91 -2.47 -7.88 16.87
N THR A 92 -1.68 -8.07 17.94
CA THR A 92 -2.06 -8.90 19.10
C THR A 92 -2.83 -8.14 20.17
N ALA A 93 -2.87 -6.81 20.12
CA ALA A 93 -3.65 -5.98 21.04
C ALA A 93 -5.12 -5.98 20.62
N THR A 94 -6.02 -6.09 21.58
CA THR A 94 -7.47 -6.13 21.37
C THR A 94 -8.20 -4.95 21.99
N ASP A 95 -7.46 -4.02 22.60
CA ASP A 95 -7.95 -2.91 23.43
C ASP A 95 -7.53 -1.53 22.89
N LEU A 96 -7.26 -1.45 21.59
CA LEU A 96 -6.94 -0.17 20.93
C LEU A 96 -8.21 0.68 20.75
N PRO A 97 -8.10 2.01 20.80
CA PRO A 97 -9.23 2.90 20.55
C PRO A 97 -9.78 2.69 19.15
N VAL A 98 -11.10 2.74 19.00
CA VAL A 98 -11.81 2.70 17.72
C VAL A 98 -12.51 4.04 17.52
N PRO A 99 -12.18 4.81 16.46
CA PRO A 99 -12.87 6.06 16.15
C PRO A 99 -14.38 5.87 15.99
N GLU A 100 -15.16 6.88 16.34
CA GLU A 100 -16.61 6.82 16.18
C GLU A 100 -16.99 6.60 14.70
N GLY A 101 -17.86 5.61 14.46
CA GLY A 101 -18.31 5.25 13.11
C GLY A 101 -17.33 4.43 12.27
N ALA A 102 -16.15 4.07 12.82
CA ALA A 102 -15.19 3.22 12.11
C ALA A 102 -15.56 1.73 12.21
N ASP A 103 -15.36 0.99 11.10
CA ASP A 103 -15.44 -0.47 11.07
C ASP A 103 -14.02 -1.06 11.13
N VAL A 104 -13.57 -1.38 12.35
CA VAL A 104 -12.21 -1.85 12.62
C VAL A 104 -12.23 -3.26 13.21
N THR A 105 -11.49 -4.16 12.57
CA THR A 105 -11.24 -5.52 13.06
C THR A 105 -9.77 -5.69 13.44
N PHE A 106 -9.50 -6.05 14.70
CA PHE A 106 -8.15 -6.41 15.16
C PHE A 106 -7.91 -7.90 14.97
N ARG A 107 -6.78 -8.29 14.36
CA ARG A 107 -6.47 -9.69 14.11
C ARG A 107 -4.99 -10.01 14.34
N ALA A 108 -4.75 -11.05 15.13
CA ALA A 108 -3.45 -11.70 15.26
C ALA A 108 -3.38 -12.89 14.30
N ALA A 109 -2.70 -12.74 13.18
CA ALA A 109 -2.48 -13.79 12.19
C ALA A 109 -1.25 -13.48 11.32
N PRO A 110 -0.66 -14.47 10.64
CA PRO A 110 0.36 -14.20 9.63
C PRO A 110 -0.19 -13.26 8.55
N THR A 111 0.54 -12.19 8.23
CA THR A 111 0.10 -11.09 7.36
C THR A 111 -0.48 -11.55 6.04
N ALA A 112 0.25 -12.37 5.29
CA ALA A 112 -0.21 -12.85 3.99
C ALA A 112 -1.47 -13.74 4.07
N GLN A 113 -1.64 -14.51 5.14
CA GLN A 113 -2.86 -15.28 5.37
C GLN A 113 -4.03 -14.35 5.68
N ALA A 114 -3.82 -13.39 6.58
CA ALA A 114 -4.85 -12.44 6.99
C ALA A 114 -5.37 -11.62 5.79
N ILE A 115 -4.47 -11.18 4.92
CA ILE A 115 -4.80 -10.45 3.68
C ILE A 115 -5.63 -11.32 2.74
N ARG A 116 -5.23 -12.57 2.49
CA ARG A 116 -6.00 -13.48 1.61
C ARG A 116 -7.39 -13.79 2.13
N ASP A 117 -7.51 -14.05 3.43
CA ASP A 117 -8.82 -14.32 4.05
C ASP A 117 -9.73 -13.09 3.95
N TRP A 118 -9.16 -11.90 4.13
CA TRP A 118 -9.88 -10.63 4.09
C TRP A 118 -10.27 -10.21 2.66
N SER A 119 -9.38 -10.41 1.68
CA SER A 119 -9.69 -10.15 0.27
C SER A 119 -10.77 -11.09 -0.25
N ALA A 120 -10.80 -12.35 0.19
CA ALA A 120 -11.83 -13.32 -0.19
C ALA A 120 -13.26 -12.90 0.23
N THR A 121 -13.39 -12.03 1.22
CA THR A 121 -14.68 -11.50 1.70
C THR A 121 -14.95 -10.06 1.25
N THR A 122 -14.03 -9.43 0.52
CA THR A 122 -14.13 -8.02 0.09
C THR A 122 -14.37 -7.97 -1.43
N PRO A 123 -15.57 -7.59 -1.90
CA PRO A 123 -15.92 -7.62 -3.34
C PRO A 123 -15.33 -6.45 -4.15
N LYS A 124 -14.32 -5.76 -3.61
CA LYS A 124 -13.69 -4.56 -4.14
C LYS A 124 -12.20 -4.61 -3.81
N ARG A 125 -11.41 -3.77 -4.45
CA ARG A 125 -9.97 -3.61 -4.22
C ARG A 125 -9.63 -3.48 -2.72
N LEU A 126 -8.66 -4.27 -2.30
CA LEU A 126 -8.12 -4.24 -0.94
C LEU A 126 -6.83 -3.42 -0.92
N TRP A 127 -6.76 -2.40 -0.07
CA TRP A 127 -5.55 -1.61 0.11
C TRP A 127 -4.73 -2.09 1.31
N VAL A 128 -3.54 -2.63 1.05
CA VAL A 128 -2.49 -2.78 2.05
C VAL A 128 -1.87 -1.40 2.31
N PHE A 129 -2.44 -0.69 3.29
CA PHE A 129 -2.12 0.70 3.60
C PHE A 129 -0.73 0.86 4.22
N GLY A 130 -0.26 -0.12 4.99
CA GLY A 130 1.09 -0.12 5.55
C GLY A 130 1.17 -0.56 7.01
N GLY A 131 2.28 -0.36 7.72
CA GLY A 131 3.53 0.25 7.26
C GLY A 131 4.45 -0.69 6.48
N GLY A 132 5.72 -0.32 6.35
CA GLY A 132 6.72 -1.07 5.56
C GLY A 132 6.79 -2.56 5.90
N ALA A 133 6.70 -2.92 7.19
CA ALA A 133 6.67 -4.32 7.62
C ALA A 133 5.48 -5.10 7.04
N VAL A 134 4.26 -4.54 7.11
CA VAL A 134 3.05 -5.20 6.59
C VAL A 134 3.13 -5.34 5.06
N VAL A 135 3.60 -4.30 4.37
CA VAL A 135 3.79 -4.35 2.91
C VAL A 135 4.83 -5.41 2.54
N THR A 136 5.96 -5.45 3.24
CA THR A 136 7.03 -6.43 2.97
C THR A 136 6.55 -7.86 3.21
N GLU A 137 5.95 -8.14 4.36
CA GLU A 137 5.46 -9.47 4.70
C GLU A 137 4.37 -9.94 3.72
N ALA A 138 3.52 -9.01 3.25
CA ALA A 138 2.52 -9.29 2.23
C ALA A 138 3.16 -9.62 0.87
N LEU A 139 4.18 -8.88 0.45
CA LEU A 139 4.95 -9.15 -0.78
C LEU A 139 5.68 -10.50 -0.70
N VAL A 140 6.42 -10.74 0.38
CA VAL A 140 7.15 -12.00 0.63
C VAL A 140 6.19 -13.19 0.62
N GLY A 141 5.03 -13.04 1.25
CA GLY A 141 3.99 -14.06 1.31
C GLY A 141 3.09 -14.16 0.07
N GLY A 142 3.36 -13.40 -1.00
CA GLY A 142 2.61 -13.45 -2.26
C GLY A 142 1.13 -13.10 -2.12
N ALA A 143 0.82 -12.13 -1.27
CA ALA A 143 -0.55 -11.69 -0.98
C ALA A 143 -0.89 -10.31 -1.57
N VAL A 144 0.01 -9.73 -2.37
CA VAL A 144 -0.17 -8.46 -3.07
C VAL A 144 -0.15 -8.77 -4.56
N ASP A 145 -1.08 -8.18 -5.32
CA ASP A 145 -1.15 -8.29 -6.77
C ASP A 145 -0.57 -7.05 -7.48
N THR A 146 -0.53 -5.90 -6.80
CA THR A 146 0.00 -4.65 -7.32
C THR A 146 0.78 -3.89 -6.25
N LEU A 147 2.00 -3.47 -6.60
CA LEU A 147 2.82 -2.59 -5.79
C LEU A 147 2.90 -1.22 -6.49
N ASP A 148 2.22 -0.23 -5.92
CA ASP A 148 2.13 1.14 -6.40
C ASP A 148 3.00 2.04 -5.51
N ILE A 149 4.16 2.47 -6.04
CA ILE A 149 5.14 3.24 -5.28
C ILE A 149 5.28 4.63 -5.88
N THR A 150 5.08 5.66 -5.06
CA THR A 150 5.52 7.02 -5.38
C THR A 150 6.88 7.31 -4.75
N ILE A 151 7.92 7.40 -5.57
CA ILE A 151 9.27 7.74 -5.13
C ILE A 151 9.39 9.26 -5.01
N ILE A 152 9.67 9.73 -3.80
CA ILE A 152 9.90 11.12 -3.46
C ILE A 152 11.38 11.44 -3.67
N PRO A 153 11.74 12.57 -4.33
CA PRO A 153 13.12 12.86 -4.70
C PRO A 153 13.92 13.47 -3.52
N GLU A 154 13.76 12.89 -2.33
CA GLU A 154 14.47 13.23 -1.10
C GLU A 154 15.03 11.95 -0.49
N ALA A 155 16.29 12.00 -0.03
CA ALA A 155 16.89 10.95 0.78
C ALA A 155 17.00 11.43 2.23
N ILE A 156 16.50 10.64 3.17
CA ILE A 156 16.43 11.03 4.59
C ILE A 156 17.50 10.36 5.47
N GLY A 157 18.27 9.42 4.90
CA GLY A 157 19.38 8.70 5.52
C GLY A 157 18.95 7.55 6.44
N SER A 158 17.91 7.77 7.24
CA SER A 158 17.37 6.78 8.18
C SER A 158 15.88 7.00 8.44
N GLY A 159 15.14 5.91 8.64
CA GLY A 159 13.71 5.94 8.90
C GLY A 159 13.12 4.55 9.09
N ILE A 160 11.82 4.44 8.87
CA ILE A 160 11.12 3.16 8.78
C ILE A 160 11.27 2.68 7.33
N PRO A 161 12.02 1.59 7.06
CA PRO A 161 12.25 1.15 5.68
C PRO A 161 10.97 0.55 5.08
N LEU A 162 10.82 0.62 3.75
CA LEU A 162 9.82 -0.16 3.04
C LEU A 162 10.10 -1.64 3.25
N PHE A 163 11.24 -2.13 2.77
CA PHE A 163 11.65 -3.52 2.87
C PHE A 163 12.32 -3.81 4.22
N THR A 164 11.59 -4.48 5.11
CA THR A 164 12.09 -4.87 6.45
C THR A 164 12.76 -6.24 6.48
N GLU A 165 12.61 -7.02 5.41
CA GLU A 165 13.25 -8.31 5.19
C GLU A 165 13.59 -8.49 3.70
N PRO A 166 14.50 -9.41 3.33
CA PRO A 166 14.92 -9.59 1.94
C PRO A 166 13.76 -9.94 1.01
N TYR A 167 13.58 -9.15 -0.04
CA TYR A 167 12.69 -9.44 -1.16
C TYR A 167 13.51 -9.52 -2.46
N ALA A 168 13.76 -10.73 -2.93
CA ALA A 168 14.63 -11.01 -4.08
C ALA A 168 13.85 -11.65 -5.23
N ARG A 169 12.79 -10.97 -5.69
CA ARG A 169 11.99 -11.38 -6.85
C ARG A 169 11.96 -10.25 -7.87
N PRO A 170 11.94 -10.56 -9.18
CA PRO A 170 11.73 -9.55 -10.20
C PRO A 170 10.34 -8.94 -10.03
N LEU A 171 10.19 -7.67 -10.41
CA LEU A 171 8.89 -6.99 -10.46
C LEU A 171 8.68 -6.48 -11.89
N GLN A 172 7.45 -6.62 -12.38
CA GLN A 172 7.12 -6.18 -13.73
C GLN A 172 6.48 -4.80 -13.68
N VAL A 173 7.16 -3.78 -14.24
CA VAL A 173 6.58 -2.43 -14.37
C VAL A 173 5.38 -2.48 -15.31
N ILE A 174 4.23 -1.97 -14.84
CA ILE A 174 3.01 -1.85 -15.63
C ILE A 174 2.63 -0.39 -15.89
N GLU A 175 3.10 0.54 -15.04
CA GLU A 175 2.88 1.97 -15.23
C GLU A 175 4.05 2.77 -14.64
N SER A 176 4.33 3.93 -15.25
CA SER A 176 5.36 4.86 -14.77
C SER A 176 4.97 6.30 -15.08
N VAL A 177 4.91 7.15 -14.06
CA VAL A 177 4.41 8.52 -14.15
C VAL A 177 5.38 9.49 -13.46
N PRO A 178 6.09 10.34 -14.22
CA PRO A 178 6.87 11.43 -13.64
C PRO A 178 5.96 12.60 -13.26
N TYR A 179 6.20 13.20 -12.10
CA TYR A 179 5.55 14.45 -11.66
C TYR A 179 6.47 15.65 -11.84
N ALA A 180 5.88 16.84 -12.02
CA ALA A 180 6.62 18.08 -12.25
C ALA A 180 7.53 18.48 -11.08
N ASN A 181 7.20 18.05 -9.86
CA ASN A 181 7.98 18.31 -8.64
C ASN A 181 9.16 17.32 -8.44
N GLY A 182 9.39 16.41 -9.40
CA GLY A 182 10.47 15.42 -9.35
C GLY A 182 10.09 14.09 -8.70
N ALA A 183 8.91 13.97 -8.09
CA ALA A 183 8.39 12.67 -7.66
C ALA A 183 8.12 11.77 -8.86
N TYR A 184 8.17 10.46 -8.64
CA TYR A 184 8.01 9.47 -9.69
C TYR A 184 7.18 8.30 -9.20
N ARG A 185 5.97 8.14 -9.73
CA ARG A 185 5.12 6.97 -9.44
C ARG A 185 5.47 5.84 -10.39
N VAL A 186 5.65 4.65 -9.85
CA VAL A 186 5.87 3.41 -10.59
C VAL A 186 4.96 2.34 -10.01
N VAL A 187 4.25 1.66 -10.90
CA VAL A 187 3.34 0.58 -10.53
C VAL A 187 3.89 -0.72 -11.08
N TYR A 188 3.95 -1.73 -10.21
CA TYR A 188 4.42 -3.06 -10.53
C TYR A 188 3.30 -4.09 -10.40
N ASP A 189 3.25 -5.03 -11.34
CA ASP A 189 2.55 -6.30 -11.16
C ASP A 189 3.49 -7.28 -10.44
N THR A 190 2.96 -7.91 -9.40
CA THR A 190 3.65 -8.87 -8.52
C THR A 190 3.19 -10.31 -8.73
N THR A 191 2.24 -10.55 -9.65
CA THR A 191 1.64 -11.86 -9.93
C THR A 191 2.44 -12.66 -10.95
N GLY A 192 3.21 -11.97 -11.80
CA GLY A 192 4.11 -12.57 -12.80
C GLY A 192 5.50 -12.97 -12.29
N SER A 193 5.71 -13.02 -10.97
CA SER A 193 7.02 -13.19 -10.31
C SER A 193 7.06 -14.28 -9.24
#